data_AF-A0A532DSK2-F1
#
_entry.id   AF-A0A532DSK2-F1
#
_cell.length_a   1.000
_cell.length_b   1.000
_cell.length_c   1.000
_cell.angle_alpha   90.00
_cell.angle_beta   90.00
_cell.angle_gamma   90.00
#
_symmetry.space_group_name_H-M   'P 1'
#
loop_
_entity.id
_entity.type
_entity.pdbx_description
1 polymer ?
#
loop_
_entity_poly.entity_id
_entity_poly.type
_entity_poly.pdbx_seq_one_letter_code
_entity_poly.pdbx_strand_id
1 'polypeptide(L)'
;MRPQHNAGHPYRACTAQIQAAARVHQPRRPRKLLDPWLWASAQTHLKDGCSPEQIAGHLRRASTADMRQHLSPETIYAALYVLPRGTLRSELLAALRQARKARQPLARGTARRGQLPNMTPIVERPAEVASRTVPGHWEGDLIKGARNGSAVGTLVERTTRLVLLAKMNGTDARSAREGFTKKLRHVPALLRQYLPKGTDLSGYTQ
;
A
#
# COMPACT_ATOMS: atom_id res chain seq x y z
N MET A 1 28.46 15.42 -53.98
CA MET A 1 27.00 15.18 -53.90
C MET A 1 26.67 14.76 -52.48
N ARG A 2 26.03 15.63 -51.67
CA ARG A 2 25.60 15.32 -50.30
C ARG A 2 24.07 15.09 -50.31
N PRO A 3 23.52 14.10 -49.57
CA PRO A 3 22.08 13.92 -49.49
C PRO A 3 21.44 15.07 -48.69
N GLN A 4 20.32 15.57 -49.20
CA GLN A 4 19.54 16.64 -48.61
C GLN A 4 18.83 16.15 -47.33
N HIS A 5 18.91 16.95 -46.27
CA HIS A 5 18.14 16.75 -45.04
C HIS A 5 16.64 16.89 -45.36
N ASN A 6 15.89 15.82 -45.10
CA ASN A 6 14.43 15.85 -45.17
C ASN A 6 13.90 16.75 -44.03
N ALA A 7 13.34 17.91 -44.38
CA ALA A 7 12.79 18.87 -43.43
C ALA A 7 11.61 18.23 -42.69
N GLY A 8 11.81 17.92 -41.40
CA GLY A 8 10.78 17.38 -40.53
C GLY A 8 9.57 18.30 -40.46
N HIS A 9 8.37 17.74 -40.60
CA HIS A 9 7.13 18.48 -40.46
C HIS A 9 7.08 19.26 -39.14
N PRO A 10 6.52 20.48 -39.13
CA PRO A 10 6.38 21.27 -37.91
C PRO A 10 5.53 20.50 -36.90
N TYR A 11 5.97 20.51 -35.63
CA TYR A 11 5.26 19.85 -34.54
C TYR A 11 3.83 20.38 -34.45
N ARG A 12 2.84 19.48 -34.57
CA ARG A 12 1.41 19.80 -34.50
C ARG A 12 0.81 19.24 -33.21
N ALA A 13 0.49 20.12 -32.27
CA ALA A 13 0.01 19.78 -30.93
C ALA A 13 -1.25 18.89 -30.95
N CYS A 14 -2.23 19.19 -31.80
CA CYS A 14 -3.48 18.41 -31.89
C CYS A 14 -3.22 16.96 -32.34
N THR A 15 -2.39 16.75 -33.35
CA THR A 15 -2.00 15.39 -33.79
C THR A 15 -1.16 14.66 -32.75
N ALA A 16 -0.25 15.35 -32.06
CA ALA A 16 0.53 14.77 -30.97
C ALA A 16 -0.39 14.32 -29.82
N GLN A 17 -1.40 15.13 -29.48
CA GLN A 17 -2.41 14.82 -28.46
C GLN A 17 -3.28 13.62 -28.84
N ILE A 18 -3.77 13.57 -30.08
CA ILE A 18 -4.56 12.43 -30.60
C ILE A 18 -3.72 11.14 -30.55
N GLN A 19 -2.46 11.20 -31.00
CA GLN A 19 -1.55 10.05 -30.93
C GLN A 19 -1.21 9.65 -29.50
N ALA A 20 -1.06 10.62 -28.58
CA ALA A 20 -0.84 10.35 -27.17
C ALA A 20 -2.06 9.63 -26.56
N ALA A 21 -3.27 10.15 -26.79
CA ALA A 21 -4.51 9.54 -26.33
C ALA A 21 -4.70 8.12 -26.87
N ALA A 22 -4.40 7.88 -28.16
CA ALA A 22 -4.44 6.54 -28.74
C ALA A 22 -3.43 5.57 -28.08
N ARG A 23 -2.22 6.04 -27.77
CA ARG A 23 -1.19 5.25 -27.08
C ARG A 23 -1.50 4.95 -25.61
N VAL A 24 -2.40 5.70 -24.97
CA VAL A 24 -2.81 5.43 -23.57
C VAL A 24 -3.50 4.07 -23.46
N HIS A 25 -4.31 3.70 -24.46
CA HIS A 25 -5.06 2.45 -24.47
C HIS A 25 -4.29 1.27 -25.08
N GLN A 26 -3.15 1.54 -25.73
CA GLN A 26 -2.36 0.52 -26.40
C GLN A 26 -1.15 0.11 -25.56
N PRO A 27 -1.06 -1.17 -25.14
CA PRO A 27 0.11 -1.63 -24.41
C PRO A 27 1.36 -1.51 -25.29
N ARG A 28 2.37 -0.78 -24.81
CA ARG A 28 3.63 -0.53 -25.54
C ARG A 28 4.39 -1.81 -25.91
N ARG A 29 4.14 -2.92 -25.22
CA ARG A 29 4.72 -4.24 -25.51
C ARG A 29 3.66 -5.31 -25.22
N PRO A 30 3.56 -6.36 -26.06
CA PRO A 30 2.71 -7.51 -25.74
C PRO A 30 3.22 -8.17 -24.46
N ARG A 31 2.30 -8.73 -23.67
CA ARG A 31 2.67 -9.47 -22.45
C ARG A 31 3.39 -10.75 -22.88
N LYS A 32 4.64 -10.92 -22.46
CA LYS A 32 5.48 -12.09 -22.82
C LYS A 32 4.82 -13.43 -22.48
N LEU A 33 4.12 -13.50 -21.36
CA LEU A 33 3.43 -14.70 -20.88
C LEU A 33 2.08 -14.99 -21.58
N LEU A 34 1.78 -14.32 -22.70
CA LEU A 34 0.77 -14.78 -23.65
C LEU A 34 1.33 -15.85 -24.60
N ASP A 35 2.66 -15.97 -24.71
CA ASP A 35 3.30 -17.08 -25.40
C ASP A 35 3.02 -18.39 -24.64
N PRO A 36 2.33 -19.37 -25.27
CA PRO A 36 1.97 -20.63 -24.63
C PRO A 36 3.18 -21.41 -24.09
N TRP A 37 4.30 -21.38 -24.80
CA TRP A 37 5.50 -22.13 -24.40
C TRP A 37 6.12 -21.53 -23.14
N LEU A 38 6.24 -20.20 -23.12
CA LEU A 38 6.80 -19.45 -22.00
C LEU A 38 5.94 -19.61 -20.73
N TRP A 39 4.61 -19.61 -20.89
CA TRP A 39 3.68 -19.84 -19.81
C TRP A 39 3.70 -21.28 -19.30
N ALA A 40 3.77 -22.28 -20.19
CA ALA A 40 3.89 -23.68 -19.81
C ALA A 40 5.20 -23.92 -19.03
N SER A 41 6.33 -23.40 -19.51
CA SER A 41 7.61 -23.52 -18.82
C SER A 41 7.59 -22.88 -17.42
N ALA A 42 7.02 -21.68 -17.30
CA ALA A 42 6.86 -21.02 -16.00
C ALA A 42 5.99 -21.85 -15.03
N GLN A 43 4.89 -22.44 -15.51
CA GLN A 43 4.03 -23.31 -14.69
C GLN A 43 4.75 -24.58 -14.23
N THR A 44 5.51 -25.24 -15.11
CA THR A 44 6.29 -26.44 -14.74
C THR A 44 7.25 -26.12 -13.61
N HIS A 45 8.06 -25.06 -13.76
CA HIS A 45 9.00 -24.70 -12.71
C HIS A 45 8.33 -24.25 -11.40
N LEU A 46 7.17 -23.61 -11.46
CA LEU A 46 6.38 -23.29 -10.26
C LEU A 46 5.92 -24.56 -9.54
N LYS A 47 5.43 -25.57 -10.28
CA LYS A 47 5.03 -26.88 -9.72
C LYS A 47 6.21 -27.62 -9.09
N ASP A 48 7.41 -27.43 -9.62
CA ASP A 48 8.67 -27.95 -9.06
C ASP A 48 9.17 -27.14 -7.84
N GLY A 49 8.43 -26.12 -7.40
CA GLY A 49 8.77 -25.30 -6.23
C GLY A 49 9.87 -24.25 -6.47
N CYS A 50 10.17 -23.92 -7.72
CA CYS A 50 11.11 -22.83 -8.04
C CYS A 50 10.50 -21.46 -7.71
N SER A 51 11.31 -20.55 -7.15
CA SER A 51 10.90 -19.15 -6.99
C SER A 51 10.90 -18.42 -8.33
N PRO A 52 10.10 -17.34 -8.51
CA PRO A 52 10.12 -16.53 -9.74
C PRO A 52 11.53 -16.07 -10.17
N GLU A 53 12.41 -15.79 -9.21
CA GLU A 53 13.82 -15.46 -9.46
C GLU A 53 14.62 -16.64 -10.02
N GLN A 54 14.37 -17.85 -9.52
CA GLN A 54 14.97 -19.08 -10.04
C GLN A 54 14.47 -19.41 -11.45
N ILE A 55 13.18 -19.21 -11.72
CA ILE A 55 12.57 -19.41 -13.04
C ILE A 55 13.20 -18.45 -14.06
N ALA A 56 13.27 -17.16 -13.73
CA ALA A 56 13.94 -16.15 -14.56
C ALA A 56 15.40 -16.54 -14.85
N GLY A 57 16.12 -17.02 -13.83
CA GLY A 57 17.49 -17.50 -13.97
C GLY A 57 17.63 -18.75 -14.86
N HIS A 58 16.72 -19.72 -14.73
CA HIS A 58 16.70 -20.93 -15.57
C HIS A 58 16.45 -20.60 -17.03
N LEU A 59 15.43 -19.80 -17.34
CA LEU A 59 15.10 -19.41 -18.71
C LEU A 59 16.24 -18.65 -19.38
N ARG A 60 16.93 -17.78 -18.64
CA ARG A 60 18.10 -17.06 -19.15
C ARG A 60 19.29 -17.99 -19.47
N ARG A 61 19.47 -19.07 -18.71
CA ARG A 61 20.52 -20.08 -18.97
C ARG A 61 20.15 -21.01 -20.13
N ALA A 62 18.88 -21.39 -20.23
CA ALA A 62 18.39 -22.30 -21.26
C ALA A 62 18.40 -21.67 -22.66
N SER A 63 18.22 -20.36 -22.75
CA SER A 63 18.15 -19.65 -24.03
C SER A 63 19.04 -18.41 -24.03
N THR A 64 20.35 -18.62 -24.19
CA THR A 64 21.34 -17.54 -24.14
C THR A 64 21.28 -16.60 -25.35
N ALA A 65 20.81 -17.08 -26.50
CA ALA A 65 20.77 -16.34 -27.76
C ALA A 65 19.46 -15.58 -28.00
N ASP A 66 18.32 -16.04 -27.44
CA ASP A 66 17.01 -15.41 -27.67
C ASP A 66 16.45 -14.74 -26.41
N MET A 67 16.65 -13.42 -26.32
CA MET A 67 16.11 -12.62 -25.21
C MET A 67 14.59 -12.55 -25.16
N ARG A 68 13.87 -12.97 -26.22
CA ARG A 68 12.41 -13.03 -26.20
C ARG A 68 11.93 -14.07 -25.19
N GLN A 69 12.71 -15.14 -25.02
CA GLN A 69 12.46 -16.24 -24.08
C GLN A 69 12.85 -15.91 -22.62
N HIS A 70 13.39 -14.72 -22.37
CA HIS A 70 13.73 -14.30 -21.00
C HIS A 70 12.51 -13.69 -20.29
N LEU A 71 12.30 -14.10 -19.05
CA LEU A 71 11.32 -13.50 -18.13
C LEU A 71 12.03 -12.81 -16.98
N SER A 72 11.51 -11.65 -16.56
CA SER A 72 11.87 -11.08 -15.27
C SER A 72 11.00 -11.71 -14.16
N PRO A 73 11.49 -11.73 -12.90
CA PRO A 73 10.69 -12.17 -11.76
C PRO A 73 9.36 -11.40 -11.66
N GLU A 74 9.40 -10.08 -11.85
CA GLU A 74 8.21 -9.21 -11.89
C GLU A 74 7.20 -9.62 -12.97
N THR A 75 7.66 -10.09 -14.13
CA THR A 75 6.74 -10.54 -15.20
C THR A 75 5.97 -11.78 -14.77
N ILE A 76 6.64 -12.70 -14.06
CA ILE A 76 6.04 -13.92 -13.52
C ILE A 76 5.06 -13.56 -12.39
N TYR A 77 5.45 -12.69 -11.45
CA TYR A 77 4.53 -12.20 -10.42
C TYR A 77 3.30 -11.50 -11.02
N ALA A 78 3.51 -10.59 -11.97
CA ALA A 78 2.41 -9.89 -12.64
C ALA A 78 1.45 -10.89 -13.32
N ALA A 79 1.97 -11.94 -13.95
CA ALA A 79 1.12 -12.96 -14.53
C ALA A 79 0.35 -13.76 -13.47
N LEU A 80 0.97 -14.17 -12.36
CA LEU A 80 0.28 -14.88 -11.28
C LEU A 80 -0.86 -14.07 -10.67
N TYR A 81 -0.73 -12.75 -10.61
CA TYR A 81 -1.77 -11.88 -10.08
C TYR A 81 -2.84 -11.45 -11.10
N VAL A 82 -2.51 -11.42 -12.40
CA VAL A 82 -3.38 -10.82 -13.44
C VAL A 82 -4.00 -11.85 -14.39
N LEU A 83 -3.28 -12.93 -14.74
CA LEU A 83 -3.71 -13.87 -15.79
C LEU A 83 -4.63 -14.99 -15.29
N PRO A 84 -4.34 -15.73 -14.20
CA PRO A 84 -5.15 -16.87 -13.82
C PRO A 84 -6.42 -16.44 -13.06
N ARG A 85 -7.55 -17.06 -13.44
CA ARG A 85 -8.87 -16.94 -12.81
C ARG A 85 -9.28 -18.29 -12.23
N GLY A 86 -9.98 -18.30 -11.10
CA GLY A 86 -10.49 -19.54 -10.49
C GLY A 86 -9.42 -20.41 -9.83
N THR A 87 -9.63 -21.73 -9.83
CA THR A 87 -8.84 -22.74 -9.10
C THR A 87 -7.36 -22.78 -9.52
N LEU A 88 -7.08 -22.59 -10.81
CA LEU A 88 -5.71 -22.55 -11.35
C LEU A 88 -4.85 -21.46 -10.68
N ARG A 89 -5.45 -20.31 -10.33
CA ARG A 89 -4.75 -19.26 -9.58
C ARG A 89 -4.33 -19.77 -8.20
N SER A 90 -5.25 -20.41 -7.50
CA SER A 90 -5.01 -20.92 -6.14
C SER A 90 -3.91 -21.98 -6.14
N GLU A 91 -3.91 -22.88 -7.12
CA GLU A 91 -2.87 -23.91 -7.28
C GLU A 91 -1.50 -23.31 -7.56
N LEU A 92 -1.40 -22.36 -8.50
CA LEU A 92 -0.12 -21.73 -8.83
C LEU A 92 0.41 -20.84 -7.70
N LEU A 93 -0.48 -20.16 -6.96
CA LEU A 93 -0.10 -19.42 -5.76
C LEU A 93 0.33 -20.34 -4.62
N ALA A 94 -0.28 -21.51 -4.48
CA ALA A 94 0.13 -22.51 -3.49
C ALA A 94 1.49 -23.14 -3.82
N ALA A 95 1.81 -23.28 -5.11
CA ALA A 95 3.09 -23.80 -5.58
C ALA A 95 4.26 -22.80 -5.39
N LEU A 96 3.98 -21.52 -5.10
CA LEU A 96 5.03 -20.57 -4.75
C LEU A 96 5.76 -21.00 -3.48
N ARG A 97 7.08 -21.16 -3.59
CA ARG A 97 7.98 -21.42 -2.46
C ARG A 97 7.77 -20.48 -1.27
N GLN A 98 7.31 -19.26 -1.53
CA GLN A 98 6.88 -18.30 -0.53
C GLN A 98 5.44 -17.82 -0.80
N ALA A 99 4.47 -18.74 -0.75
CA ALA A 99 3.04 -18.42 -0.76
C ALA A 99 2.63 -17.66 0.52
N ARG A 100 2.95 -16.36 0.61
CA ARG A 100 2.65 -15.56 1.81
C ARG A 100 1.20 -15.08 1.79
N LYS A 101 0.32 -15.78 2.52
CA LYS A 101 -1.06 -15.31 2.79
C LYS A 101 -1.09 -14.06 3.68
N ALA A 102 -0.05 -13.86 4.50
CA ALA A 102 0.12 -12.69 5.35
C ALA A 102 1.60 -12.27 5.41
N ARG A 103 1.84 -10.99 5.69
CA ARG A 103 3.17 -10.46 5.94
C ARG A 103 3.75 -11.15 7.19
N GLN A 104 4.98 -11.69 7.09
CA GLN A 104 5.67 -12.20 8.27
C GLN A 104 5.94 -11.06 9.26
N PRO A 105 5.70 -11.27 10.57
CA PRO A 105 6.08 -10.31 11.58
C PRO A 105 7.58 -10.07 11.50
N LEU A 106 7.99 -8.80 11.58
CA LEU A 106 9.40 -8.40 11.46
C LEU A 106 10.27 -8.90 12.63
N ALA A 107 9.66 -9.37 13.72
CA ALA A 107 10.35 -9.80 14.93
C ALA A 107 10.31 -11.32 15.10
N ARG A 108 11.49 -11.95 15.22
CA ARG A 108 11.64 -13.28 15.85
C ARG A 108 11.60 -13.07 17.36
N GLY A 109 10.48 -13.36 17.99
CA GLY A 109 10.28 -13.31 19.45
C GLY A 109 8.89 -12.86 19.85
N THR A 110 8.50 -13.13 21.10
CA THR A 110 7.32 -12.53 21.73
C THR A 110 7.46 -11.01 21.70
N ALA A 111 6.42 -10.31 21.25
CA ALA A 111 6.42 -8.86 21.22
C ALA A 111 6.69 -8.33 22.63
N ARG A 112 7.85 -7.67 22.84
CA ARG A 112 8.21 -7.03 24.12
C ARG A 112 7.30 -5.85 24.49
N ARG A 113 6.44 -5.42 23.56
CA ARG A 113 5.44 -4.37 23.80
C ARG A 113 4.20 -5.06 24.37
N GLY A 114 3.94 -4.87 25.66
CA GLY A 114 2.70 -5.32 26.30
C GLY A 114 1.47 -4.81 25.55
N GLN A 115 0.36 -5.53 25.67
CA GLN A 115 -0.92 -5.05 25.15
C GLN A 115 -1.27 -3.72 25.81
N LEU A 116 -1.81 -2.78 25.03
CA LEU A 116 -2.30 -1.53 25.59
C LEU A 116 -3.47 -1.84 26.53
N PRO A 117 -3.39 -1.50 27.82
CA PRO A 117 -4.50 -1.72 28.75
C PRO A 117 -5.70 -0.87 28.33
N ASN A 118 -6.91 -1.38 28.56
CA ASN A 118 -8.19 -0.68 28.32
C ASN A 118 -8.41 -0.24 26.86
N MET A 119 -7.83 -0.95 25.88
CA MET A 119 -8.10 -0.70 24.48
C MET A 119 -9.46 -1.30 24.09
N THR A 120 -10.41 -0.46 23.68
CA THR A 120 -11.67 -0.94 23.07
C THR A 120 -11.37 -1.66 21.76
N PRO A 121 -11.68 -2.97 21.65
CA PRO A 121 -11.56 -3.73 20.41
C PRO A 121 -12.31 -3.05 19.27
N ILE A 122 -11.82 -3.21 18.04
CA ILE A 122 -12.45 -2.59 16.84
C ILE A 122 -13.90 -3.05 16.68
N VAL A 123 -14.17 -4.32 17.01
CA VAL A 123 -15.51 -4.93 16.92
C VAL A 123 -16.47 -4.40 17.98
N GLU A 124 -15.98 -3.87 19.09
CA GLU A 124 -16.79 -3.31 20.19
C GLU A 124 -17.05 -1.80 20.04
N ARG A 125 -16.56 -1.18 18.96
CA ARG A 125 -16.80 0.25 18.73
C ARG A 125 -18.26 0.47 18.33
N PRO A 126 -18.89 1.58 18.76
CA PRO A 126 -20.22 1.95 18.29
C PRO A 126 -20.27 1.98 16.75
N ALA A 127 -21.35 1.47 16.16
CA ALA A 127 -21.51 1.36 14.72
C ALA A 127 -21.38 2.72 13.99
N GLU A 128 -21.79 3.80 14.65
CA GLU A 128 -21.68 5.19 14.18
C GLU A 128 -20.23 5.62 13.90
N VAL A 129 -19.25 5.10 14.65
CA VAL A 129 -17.82 5.38 14.44
C VAL A 129 -17.30 4.71 13.15
N ALA A 130 -17.89 3.57 12.79
CA ALA A 130 -17.54 2.81 11.61
C ALA A 130 -18.12 3.44 10.34
N SER A 131 -19.36 3.94 10.39
CA SER A 131 -20.04 4.53 9.23
C SER A 131 -19.42 5.86 8.76
N ARG A 132 -18.76 6.61 9.65
CA ARG A 132 -18.17 7.95 9.36
C ARG A 132 -19.19 8.93 8.78
N THR A 133 -20.44 8.82 9.24
CA THR A 133 -21.56 9.64 8.76
C THR A 133 -21.85 10.83 9.68
N VAL A 134 -21.43 10.76 10.95
CA VAL A 134 -21.68 11.80 11.96
C VAL A 134 -20.35 12.46 12.34
N PRO A 135 -20.25 13.80 12.31
CA PRO A 135 -19.08 14.52 12.81
C PRO A 135 -18.91 14.36 14.32
N GLY A 136 -17.67 14.28 14.78
CA GLY A 136 -17.32 14.28 16.20
C GLY A 136 -16.54 13.06 16.68
N HIS A 137 -16.25 12.14 15.76
CA HIS A 137 -15.38 11.00 16.02
C HIS A 137 -13.98 11.31 15.47
N TRP A 138 -12.97 11.22 16.32
CA TRP A 138 -11.59 11.58 16.01
C TRP A 138 -10.71 10.35 15.95
N GLU A 139 -9.62 10.39 15.18
CA GLU A 139 -8.50 9.47 15.25
C GLU A 139 -7.25 10.20 15.75
N GLY A 140 -6.52 9.58 16.68
CA GLY A 140 -5.35 10.17 17.33
C GLY A 140 -4.08 9.36 17.08
N ASP A 141 -3.16 9.95 16.33
CA ASP A 141 -1.83 9.39 16.06
C ASP A 141 -0.71 10.27 16.61
N LEU A 142 0.49 9.68 16.73
CA LEU A 142 1.69 10.37 17.20
C LEU A 142 2.80 10.20 16.17
N ILE A 143 3.32 11.33 15.70
CA ILE A 143 4.55 11.41 14.92
C ILE A 143 5.68 11.69 15.91
N LYS A 144 6.65 10.77 16.00
CA LYS A 144 7.84 10.93 16.83
C LYS A 144 9.02 11.39 15.99
N GLY A 145 9.75 12.38 16.49
CA GLY A 145 11.01 12.84 15.92
C GLY A 145 12.15 11.85 16.17
N ALA A 146 13.31 12.14 15.59
CA ALA A 146 14.50 11.31 15.73
C ALA A 146 14.83 11.03 17.22
N ARG A 147 15.22 9.79 17.50
CA ARG A 147 15.60 9.32 18.86
C ARG A 147 14.51 9.55 19.93
N ASN A 148 13.24 9.71 19.54
CA ASN A 148 12.14 10.08 20.44
C ASN A 148 12.37 11.42 21.18
N GLY A 149 13.16 12.34 20.61
CA GLY A 149 13.46 13.64 21.24
C GLY A 149 12.32 14.67 21.12
N SER A 150 11.35 14.43 20.24
CA SER A 150 10.18 15.30 20.08
C SER A 150 8.98 14.48 19.59
N ALA A 151 7.77 15.02 19.77
CA ALA A 151 6.56 14.44 19.21
C ALA A 151 5.52 15.50 18.82
N VAL A 152 4.76 15.17 17.79
CA VAL A 152 3.55 15.89 17.37
C VAL A 152 2.41 14.88 17.30
N GLY A 153 1.31 15.18 17.97
CA GLY A 153 0.08 14.42 17.84
C GLY A 153 -0.78 14.98 16.72
N THR A 154 -1.43 14.07 16.00
CA THR A 154 -2.38 14.37 14.93
C THR A 154 -3.76 13.89 15.37
N LEU A 155 -4.72 14.80 15.43
CA LEU A 155 -6.13 14.50 15.65
C LEU A 155 -6.87 14.72 14.33
N VAL A 156 -7.51 13.69 13.80
CA VAL A 156 -8.25 13.74 12.54
C VAL A 156 -9.71 13.41 12.78
N GLU A 157 -10.62 14.34 12.50
CA GLU A 157 -12.06 14.08 12.55
C GLU A 157 -12.45 13.20 11.35
N ARG A 158 -13.15 12.10 11.60
CA ARG A 158 -13.32 11.00 10.63
C ARG A 158 -14.26 11.35 9.47
N THR A 159 -15.20 12.27 9.68
CA THR A 159 -16.25 12.62 8.73
C THR A 159 -15.81 13.80 7.85
N THR A 160 -15.49 14.93 8.47
CA THR A 160 -15.05 16.19 7.86
C THR A 160 -13.58 16.21 7.47
N ARG A 161 -12.76 15.28 7.99
CA ARG A 161 -11.29 15.24 7.81
C ARG A 161 -10.57 16.47 8.36
N LEU A 162 -11.19 17.22 9.26
CA LEU A 162 -10.53 18.29 10.00
C LEU A 162 -9.32 17.73 10.75
N VAL A 163 -8.16 18.36 10.57
CA VAL A 163 -6.90 17.94 11.21
C VAL A 163 -6.46 18.98 12.23
N LEU A 164 -6.19 18.54 13.47
CA LEU A 164 -5.55 19.34 14.50
C LEU A 164 -4.17 18.78 14.82
N LEU A 165 -3.17 19.66 14.82
CA LEU A 165 -1.81 19.33 15.23
C LEU A 165 -1.54 19.80 16.66
N ALA A 166 -1.09 18.89 17.51
CA ALA A 166 -0.72 19.12 18.89
C ALA A 166 0.79 18.91 19.06
N LYS A 167 1.55 19.98 19.35
CA LYS A 167 2.96 19.83 19.76
C LYS A 167 3.00 19.24 21.17
N MET A 168 3.77 18.18 21.36
CA MET A 168 3.91 17.51 22.66
C MET A 168 5.15 18.01 23.39
N ASN A 169 5.05 18.10 24.72
CA ASN A 169 6.19 18.44 25.59
C ASN A 169 7.10 17.23 25.88
N GLY A 170 6.65 16.02 25.53
CA GLY A 170 7.36 14.76 25.74
C GLY A 170 6.79 13.66 24.84
N THR A 171 7.31 12.44 24.98
CA THR A 171 6.90 11.28 24.17
C THR A 171 6.15 10.20 24.94
N ASP A 172 5.80 10.51 26.19
CA ASP A 172 4.98 9.69 27.09
C ASP A 172 3.47 9.94 26.90
N ALA A 173 2.67 9.08 27.53
CA ALA A 173 1.21 9.13 27.43
C ALA A 173 0.59 10.38 28.09
N ARG A 174 1.23 10.90 29.15
CA ARG A 174 0.74 12.08 29.87
C ARG A 174 0.85 13.33 28.99
N SER A 175 2.01 13.52 28.38
CA SER A 175 2.29 14.59 27.42
C SER A 175 1.33 14.54 26.23
N ALA A 176 1.04 13.34 25.73
CA ALA A 176 0.06 13.14 24.66
C ALA A 176 -1.37 13.54 25.10
N ARG A 177 -1.80 13.11 26.29
CA ARG A 177 -3.10 13.49 26.86
C ARG A 177 -3.23 15.00 26.98
N GLU A 178 -2.26 15.65 27.61
CA GLU A 178 -2.25 17.11 27.83
C GLU A 178 -2.26 17.89 26.49
N GLY A 179 -1.45 17.46 25.53
CA GLY A 179 -1.41 18.09 24.20
C GLY A 179 -2.72 17.96 23.43
N PHE A 180 -3.35 16.78 23.49
CA PHE A 180 -4.66 16.58 22.88
C PHE A 180 -5.78 17.35 23.59
N THR A 181 -5.83 17.35 24.92
CA THR A 181 -6.78 18.18 25.70
C THR A 181 -6.69 19.64 25.28
N LYS A 182 -5.47 20.18 25.22
CA LYS A 182 -5.23 21.58 24.86
C LYS A 182 -5.69 21.93 23.45
N LYS A 183 -5.73 20.98 22.51
CA LYS A 183 -6.26 21.22 21.16
C LYS A 183 -7.76 21.01 21.08
N LEU A 184 -8.28 19.97 21.72
CA LEU A 184 -9.71 19.66 21.72
C LEU A 184 -10.55 20.72 22.46
N ARG A 185 -10.00 21.47 23.43
CA ARG A 185 -10.73 22.60 24.06
C ARG A 185 -11.27 23.64 23.07
N HIS A 186 -10.66 23.74 21.89
CA HIS A 186 -11.08 24.68 20.84
C HIS A 186 -12.13 24.08 19.89
N VAL A 187 -12.49 22.81 20.09
CA VAL A 187 -13.52 22.10 19.34
C VAL A 187 -14.83 22.17 20.14
N PRO A 188 -15.96 22.55 19.51
CA PRO A 188 -17.28 22.51 20.14
C PRO A 188 -17.56 21.16 20.81
N ALA A 189 -18.22 21.16 21.97
CA ALA A 189 -18.50 19.93 22.73
C ALA A 189 -19.25 18.87 21.92
N LEU A 190 -20.19 19.31 21.07
CA LEU A 190 -20.96 18.42 20.17
C LEU A 190 -20.07 17.63 19.19
N LEU A 191 -18.87 18.14 18.88
CA LEU A 191 -17.90 17.52 18.00
C LEU A 191 -16.81 16.75 18.77
N ARG A 192 -16.95 16.52 20.08
CA ARG A 192 -15.96 15.79 20.90
C ARG A 192 -16.54 14.47 21.41
N GLN A 193 -16.99 13.60 20.50
CA GLN A 193 -17.76 12.41 20.85
C GLN A 193 -16.87 11.18 21.12
N TYR A 194 -15.88 10.89 20.28
CA TYR A 194 -15.10 9.65 20.41
C TYR A 194 -13.64 9.79 19.97
N LEU A 195 -12.70 9.14 20.68
CA LEU A 195 -11.31 8.95 20.27
C LEU A 195 -10.87 7.50 20.56
N PRO A 196 -10.45 6.71 19.54
CA PRO A 196 -10.02 5.34 19.75
C PRO A 196 -8.65 5.30 20.44
N LYS A 197 -8.70 5.13 21.78
CA LYS A 197 -7.65 4.61 22.69
C LYS A 197 -8.16 4.55 24.15
N GLY A 198 -9.47 4.31 24.32
CA GLY A 198 -10.09 4.12 25.65
C GLY A 198 -10.44 5.40 26.41
N THR A 199 -10.39 6.57 25.79
CA THR A 199 -10.82 7.81 26.46
C THR A 199 -12.13 8.30 25.84
N ASP A 200 -13.19 8.24 26.63
CA ASP A 200 -14.37 9.06 26.39
C ASP A 200 -13.93 10.54 26.34
N LEU A 201 -14.24 11.21 25.23
CA LEU A 201 -13.89 12.62 25.05
C LEU A 201 -14.86 13.55 25.79
N SER A 202 -15.99 13.03 26.28
CA SER A 202 -16.95 13.78 27.08
C SER A 202 -16.31 14.38 28.33
N GLY A 203 -15.31 13.69 28.93
CA GLY A 203 -14.55 14.15 30.09
C GLY A 203 -13.53 15.27 29.84
N TYR A 204 -13.33 15.69 28.58
CA TYR A 204 -12.49 16.84 28.22
C TYR A 204 -13.27 18.16 28.22
N THR A 205 -14.48 18.18 28.79
CA THR A 205 -15.39 19.32 28.85
C THR A 205 -15.08 20.35 29.93
N GLN A 206 -14.08 20.11 30.80
CA GLN A 206 -13.65 21.08 31.82
C GLN A 206 -12.31 21.72 31.50
#